data_AF-A0A1Z9N9I0-F1
#
_entry.id   AF-A0A1Z9N9I0-F1
#
_cell.length_a   1.000
_cell.length_b   1.000
_cell.length_c   1.000
_cell.angle_alpha   90.00
_cell.angle_beta   90.00
_cell.angle_gamma   90.00
#
_symmetry.space_group_name_H-M   'P 1'
#
loop_
_entity.id
_entity.type
_entity.pdbx_description
1 polymer ?
#
loop_
_entity_poly.entity_id
_entity_poly.type
_entity_poly.pdbx_seq_one_letter_code
_entity_poly.pdbx_strand_id
1 'polypeptide(L)'
;MEIIKNQKSILDSIIFEIADLEEQTEGIIFFIIKDLVVTGYFTSEIGIKGIGYMGITFNVWDDISGEEFKDYNVEYDWGRLTKCINQNSNEITELR
;
A
#
# COMPACT_ATOMS: atom_id res chain seq x y z
N MET A 1 8.29 17.08 26.70
CA MET A 1 9.06 17.21 25.43
C MET A 1 10.49 16.70 25.55
N GLU A 2 11.16 16.87 26.68
CA GLU A 2 12.57 16.46 26.86
C GLU A 2 12.78 14.93 26.86
N ILE A 3 11.85 14.18 27.45
CA ILE A 3 11.88 12.70 27.48
C ILE A 3 11.81 12.10 26.06
N ILE A 4 10.96 12.66 25.19
CA ILE A 4 10.77 12.19 23.81
C ILE A 4 12.02 12.43 22.97
N LYS A 5 12.73 13.56 23.19
CA LYS A 5 14.00 13.86 22.51
C LYS A 5 15.09 12.83 22.86
N ASN A 6 15.17 12.41 24.12
CA ASN A 6 16.16 11.42 24.56
C ASN A 6 15.90 10.04 23.94
N GLN A 7 14.65 9.60 23.91
CA GLN A 7 14.27 8.31 23.30
C GLN A 7 14.61 8.24 21.81
N LYS A 8 14.33 9.32 21.07
CA LYS A 8 14.68 9.39 19.64
C LYS A 8 16.18 9.27 19.41
N SER A 9 17.00 9.96 20.21
CA SER A 9 18.46 9.90 20.10
C SER A 9 19.01 8.48 20.30
N ILE A 10 18.43 7.73 21.25
CA ILE A 10 18.82 6.34 21.49
C ILE A 10 18.43 5.48 20.30
N LEU A 11 17.21 5.63 19.79
CA LEU A 11 16.70 4.89 18.63
C LEU A 11 17.53 5.13 17.37
N ASP A 12 17.85 6.39 17.06
CA ASP A 12 18.63 6.73 15.86
C ASP A 12 20.02 6.06 15.85
N SER A 13 20.56 5.68 17.02
CA SER A 13 21.84 4.96 17.14
C SER A 13 21.78 3.45 16.88
N ILE A 14 20.60 2.84 16.91
CA ILE A 14 20.41 1.38 16.82
C ILE A 14 19.50 0.92 15.67
N ILE A 15 18.85 1.85 14.95
CA ILE A 15 17.86 1.50 13.90
C ILE A 15 18.53 1.01 12.60
N PHE A 16 19.64 1.62 12.21
CA PHE A 16 20.25 1.39 10.90
C PHE A 16 21.47 0.50 10.99
N GLU A 17 21.59 -0.43 10.04
CA GLU A 17 22.80 -1.23 9.87
C GLU A 17 24.00 -0.34 9.55
N ILE A 18 25.15 -0.69 10.13
CA ILE A 18 26.41 -0.04 9.83
C ILE A 18 27.01 -0.72 8.60
N ALA A 19 27.20 0.05 7.54
CA ALA A 19 27.82 -0.44 6.31
C ALA A 19 29.21 -1.05 6.59
N ASP A 20 29.54 -2.11 5.86
CA ASP A 20 30.84 -2.78 5.89
C ASP A 20 31.23 -3.43 7.24
N LEU A 21 30.28 -3.62 8.18
CA LEU A 21 30.47 -4.48 9.35
C LEU A 21 29.89 -5.88 9.12
N GLU A 22 30.70 -6.92 9.34
CA GLU A 22 30.24 -8.32 9.31
C GLU A 22 29.30 -8.64 10.49
N GLU A 23 29.52 -8.06 11.66
CA GLU A 23 28.73 -8.28 12.87
C GLU A 23 28.17 -6.94 13.38
N GLN A 24 26.85 -6.81 13.40
CA GLN A 24 26.18 -5.61 13.90
C GLN A 24 26.10 -5.59 15.43
N THR A 25 25.87 -4.42 16.03
CA THR A 25 25.67 -4.32 17.49
C THR A 25 24.38 -5.06 17.93
N GLU A 26 24.30 -5.50 19.19
CA GLU A 26 23.11 -6.22 19.67
C GLU A 26 21.82 -5.39 19.54
N GLY A 27 21.93 -4.06 19.65
CA GLY A 27 20.82 -3.14 19.45
C GLY A 27 20.26 -3.15 18.02
N ILE A 28 21.15 -3.22 17.01
CA ILE A 28 20.76 -3.32 15.60
C ILE A 28 20.17 -4.70 15.31
N ILE A 29 20.79 -5.78 15.83
CA ILE A 29 20.27 -7.15 15.67
C ILE A 29 18.86 -7.28 16.24
N PHE A 30 18.60 -6.68 17.41
CA PHE A 30 17.27 -6.63 18.00
C PHE A 30 16.26 -5.96 17.05
N PHE A 31 16.63 -4.84 16.41
CA PHE A 31 15.76 -4.15 15.47
C PHE A 31 15.48 -4.97 14.21
N ILE A 32 16.49 -5.66 13.66
CA ILE A 32 16.31 -6.57 12.52
C ILE A 32 15.32 -7.69 12.86
N ILE A 33 15.48 -8.34 14.01
CA ILE A 33 14.56 -9.41 14.44
C ILE A 33 13.16 -8.85 14.67
N LYS A 34 13.05 -7.67 15.31
CA LYS A 34 11.77 -6.99 15.53
C LYS A 34 11.08 -6.69 14.20
N ASP A 35 11.80 -6.16 13.23
CA ASP A 35 11.26 -5.83 11.91
C ASP A 35 10.78 -7.08 11.16
N LEU A 36 11.51 -8.19 11.27
CA LEU A 36 11.08 -9.49 10.74
C LEU A 36 9.77 -9.97 11.40
N VAL A 37 9.68 -9.92 12.74
CA VAL A 37 8.49 -10.36 13.48
C VAL A 37 7.28 -9.47 13.18
N VAL A 38 7.47 -8.15 13.19
CA VAL A 38 6.40 -7.18 12.91
C VAL A 38 5.88 -7.35 11.48
N THR A 39 6.79 -7.44 10.50
CA THR A 39 6.42 -7.68 9.11
C THR A 39 5.69 -9.02 8.95
N GLY A 40 6.19 -10.08 9.60
CA GLY A 40 5.54 -11.38 9.60
C GLY A 40 4.13 -11.34 10.21
N TYR A 41 3.92 -10.59 11.29
CA TYR A 41 2.61 -10.44 11.89
C TYR A 41 1.64 -9.72 10.95
N PHE A 42 2.00 -8.56 10.40
CA PHE A 42 1.12 -7.77 9.54
C PHE A 42 0.87 -8.39 8.16
N THR A 43 1.71 -9.33 7.72
CA THR A 43 1.48 -10.14 6.50
C THR A 43 0.81 -11.48 6.78
N SER A 44 0.65 -11.88 8.04
CA SER A 44 -0.09 -13.09 8.41
C SER A 44 -1.60 -12.93 8.16
N GLU A 45 -2.32 -14.05 8.01
CA GLU A 45 -3.78 -14.05 7.86
C GLU A 45 -4.48 -13.31 9.02
N ILE A 46 -3.97 -13.48 10.25
CA ILE A 46 -4.51 -12.84 11.45
C ILE A 46 -4.26 -11.32 11.41
N GLY A 47 -3.05 -10.90 11.04
CA GLY A 47 -2.69 -9.49 10.96
C GLY A 47 -3.45 -8.76 9.86
N ILE A 48 -3.55 -9.36 8.67
CA ILE A 48 -4.32 -8.83 7.52
C ILE A 48 -5.79 -8.62 7.90
N LYS A 49 -6.41 -9.61 8.54
CA LYS A 49 -7.79 -9.49 9.04
C LYS A 49 -7.91 -8.42 10.13
N GLY A 50 -6.92 -8.33 11.02
CA GLY A 50 -6.90 -7.35 12.12
C GLY A 50 -6.84 -5.90 11.67
N ILE A 51 -6.12 -5.60 10.58
CA ILE A 51 -6.07 -4.25 10.00
C ILE A 51 -7.21 -3.97 9.00
N GLY A 52 -8.08 -4.95 8.73
CA GLY A 52 -9.16 -4.82 7.77
C GLY A 52 -8.69 -4.66 6.31
N TYR A 53 -7.50 -5.17 5.97
CA TYR A 53 -6.99 -5.07 4.61
C TYR A 53 -7.80 -5.96 3.67
N MET A 54 -8.38 -5.35 2.62
CA MET A 54 -9.26 -6.03 1.66
C MET A 54 -8.57 -6.35 0.32
N GLY A 55 -7.26 -6.15 0.21
CA GLY A 55 -6.53 -6.34 -1.05
C GLY A 55 -6.72 -5.17 -2.03
N ILE A 56 -6.49 -5.46 -3.32
CA ILE A 56 -6.87 -4.55 -4.41
C ILE A 56 -8.35 -4.77 -4.67
N THR A 57 -9.18 -3.85 -4.18
CA THR A 57 -10.57 -3.77 -4.61
C THR A 57 -10.59 -2.93 -5.88
N PHE A 58 -11.11 -3.48 -6.98
CA PHE A 58 -11.31 -2.70 -8.20
C PHE A 58 -12.21 -1.51 -7.88
N ASN A 59 -11.67 -0.30 -8.01
CA ASN A 59 -12.49 0.89 -8.10
C ASN A 59 -12.81 1.14 -9.58
N VAL A 60 -14.05 1.53 -9.86
CA VAL A 60 -14.38 2.11 -11.17
C VAL A 60 -13.73 3.48 -11.21
N TRP A 61 -12.66 3.63 -12.00
CA TRP A 61 -12.07 4.92 -12.31
C TRP A 61 -12.97 5.61 -13.35
N ASP A 62 -13.79 6.57 -12.90
CA ASP A 62 -14.52 7.50 -13.79
C ASP A 62 -13.56 8.62 -14.25
N ASP A 63 -12.39 8.22 -14.75
CA ASP A 63 -11.38 9.16 -15.22
C ASP A 63 -11.67 9.49 -16.69
N ILE A 64 -12.41 10.59 -16.86
CA ILE A 64 -12.17 11.69 -17.80
C ILE A 64 -13.52 12.39 -17.97
N SER A 65 -13.56 13.67 -17.64
CA SER A 65 -14.74 14.49 -17.89
C SER A 65 -14.93 14.66 -19.41
N GLY A 66 -16.18 14.57 -19.89
CA GLY A 66 -16.49 14.65 -21.33
C GLY A 66 -15.95 15.89 -22.06
N GLU A 67 -15.53 16.93 -21.33
CA GLU A 67 -14.95 18.15 -21.88
C GLU A 67 -13.55 17.96 -22.47
N GLU A 68 -12.76 17.01 -21.94
CA GLU A 68 -11.38 16.72 -22.39
C GLU A 68 -11.34 15.99 -23.74
N PHE A 69 -12.44 15.35 -24.16
CA PHE A 69 -12.54 14.62 -25.43
C PHE A 69 -12.76 15.53 -26.65
N LYS A 70 -13.15 16.79 -26.45
CA LYS A 70 -13.42 17.74 -27.55
C LYS A 70 -12.18 18.02 -28.39
N ASP A 71 -10.99 17.97 -27.79
CA ASP A 71 -9.73 18.24 -28.47
C ASP A 71 -9.23 17.06 -29.31
N TYR A 72 -9.73 15.84 -29.05
CA TYR A 72 -9.22 14.61 -29.67
C TYR A 72 -10.19 13.96 -30.67
N ASN A 73 -11.40 14.50 -30.89
CA ASN A 73 -12.43 13.94 -31.80
C ASN A 73 -12.67 12.43 -31.61
N VAL A 74 -12.49 11.94 -30.38
CA VAL A 74 -12.75 10.57 -29.98
C VAL A 74 -13.87 10.61 -28.95
N GLU A 75 -14.99 9.99 -29.27
CA GLU A 75 -16.12 9.85 -28.36
C GLU A 75 -16.14 8.44 -27.78
N TYR A 76 -16.58 8.32 -26.54
CA TYR A 76 -16.85 7.02 -25.95
C TYR A 76 -18.01 6.31 -26.66
N ASP A 77 -17.83 5.03 -26.96
CA ASP A 77 -18.92 4.12 -27.30
C ASP A 77 -19.66 3.73 -26.02
N TRP A 78 -20.63 4.57 -25.63
CA TRP A 78 -21.46 4.38 -24.44
C TRP A 78 -22.18 3.03 -24.39
N GLY A 79 -22.47 2.43 -25.56
CA GLY A 79 -23.08 1.10 -25.65
C GLY A 79 -22.14 -0.03 -25.21
N ARG A 80 -20.83 0.12 -25.45
CA ARG A 80 -19.79 -0.79 -24.95
C ARG A 80 -19.44 -0.55 -23.49
N LEU A 81 -19.32 0.71 -23.08
CA LEU A 81 -19.01 1.05 -21.68
C LEU A 81 -20.05 0.49 -20.72
N THR A 82 -21.34 0.65 -21.03
CA THR A 82 -22.44 0.15 -20.18
C THR A 82 -22.45 -1.38 -20.11
N LYS A 83 -21.93 -2.07 -21.13
CA LYS A 83 -21.82 -3.53 -21.15
C LYS A 83 -20.61 -4.03 -20.36
N CYS A 84 -19.50 -3.29 -20.39
CA CYS A 84 -18.22 -3.70 -19.79
C CYS A 84 -18.03 -3.21 -18.35
N ILE A 85 -18.81 -2.23 -17.89
CA ILE A 85 -18.64 -1.59 -16.57
C ILE A 85 -19.98 -1.57 -15.85
N ASN A 86 -20.04 -2.19 -14.66
CA ASN A 86 -21.17 -2.05 -13.74
C ASN A 86 -20.80 -1.07 -12.63
N GLN A 87 -21.29 0.17 -12.71
CA GLN A 87 -20.96 1.23 -11.74
C GLN A 87 -21.58 1.00 -10.34
N ASN A 88 -22.51 0.06 -10.19
CA ASN A 88 -23.19 -0.23 -8.91
C ASN A 88 -22.47 -1.31 -8.08
N SER A 89 -21.43 -1.93 -8.62
CA SER A 89 -20.67 -3.00 -7.95
C SER A 89 -19.21 -2.97 -8.38
N ASN A 90 -18.29 -3.20 -7.44
CA ASN A 90 -16.86 -3.39 -7.75
C ASN A 90 -16.57 -4.74 -8.49
N GLU A 91 -17.59 -5.35 -9.10
CA GLU A 91 -17.53 -6.62 -9.81
C GLU A 91 -17.40 -6.36 -11.33
N ILE A 92 -16.45 -7.04 -11.96
CA ILE A 92 -16.27 -7.01 -13.41
C ILE A 92 -17.27 -8.00 -14.02
N THR A 93 -18.32 -7.50 -14.66
CA THR A 93 -19.30 -8.35 -15.34
C THR A 93 -18.73 -8.86 -16.66
N GLU A 94 -18.48 -10.18 -16.74
CA GLU A 94 -18.01 -10.94 -17.90
C GLU A 94 -16.64 -10.53 -18.50
N LEU A 95 -15.58 -11.18 -18.01
CA LEU A 95 -14.34 -11.36 -18.79
C LEU A 95 -14.60 -12.41 -19.88
N ARG A 96 -14.46 -12.02 -21.15
CA ARG A 96 -14.38 -12.94 -22.28
C ARG A 96 -12.94 -13.10 -22.71
#